data_AF-A0A660A1J8-F1
#
_entry.id   AF-A0A660A1J8-F1
#
_cell.length_a   1.000
_cell.length_b   1.000
_cell.length_c   1.000
_cell.angle_alpha   90.00
_cell.angle_beta   90.00
_cell.angle_gamma   90.00
#
_symmetry.space_group_name_H-M   'P 1'
#
loop_
_entity.id
_entity.type
_entity.pdbx_description
1 polymer ?
#
loop_
_entity_poly.entity_id
_entity_poly.type
_entity_poly.pdbx_seq_one_letter_code
_entity_poly.pdbx_strand_id
1 'polypeptide(L)'
;MNHKNAIRKLKEFHRWQRIANSLNLTYNECYQFDIEYYSFRRKHLEISRKCALEELDAIKHAINQLSKIEYRKILIECYLIGEKKPQQDIIAELNRSKSWYYETKRRALLEFVEFYRDGVLKK
;
A
#
# COMPACT_ATOMS: atom_id res chain seq x y z
N MET A 1 -16.80 6.51 -4.98
CA MET A 1 -15.49 6.76 -4.34
C MET A 1 -14.51 5.62 -4.63
N ASN A 2 -13.29 5.98 -5.01
CA ASN A 2 -12.39 5.25 -5.90
C ASN A 2 -11.52 4.14 -5.26
N HIS A 3 -12.04 3.46 -4.24
CA HIS A 3 -11.31 2.40 -3.54
C HIS A 3 -10.92 1.22 -4.46
N LYS A 4 -11.62 1.02 -5.59
CA LYS A 4 -11.26 0.03 -6.61
C LYS A 4 -9.92 0.34 -7.28
N ASN A 5 -9.62 1.61 -7.58
CA ASN A 5 -8.33 2.02 -8.14
C ASN A 5 -7.18 1.80 -7.15
N ALA A 6 -7.42 2.09 -5.85
CA ALA A 6 -6.46 1.77 -4.79
C ALA A 6 -6.14 0.27 -4.74
N ILE A 7 -7.18 -0.57 -4.72
CA ILE A 7 -7.01 -2.04 -4.70
C ILE A 7 -6.21 -2.51 -5.91
N ARG A 8 -6.54 -2.02 -7.11
CA ARG A 8 -5.81 -2.38 -8.33
C ARG A 8 -4.33 -1.99 -8.22
N LYS A 9 -4.05 -0.78 -7.77
CA LYS A 9 -2.68 -0.27 -7.61
C LYS A 9 -1.89 -1.05 -6.56
N LEU A 10 -2.48 -1.30 -5.39
CA LEU A 10 -1.85 -2.08 -4.32
C LEU A 10 -1.54 -3.52 -4.77
N LYS A 11 -2.42 -4.15 -5.55
CA LYS A 11 -2.17 -5.49 -6.12
C LYS A 11 -1.00 -5.53 -7.12
N GLU A 12 -0.64 -4.39 -7.73
CA GLU A 12 0.53 -4.31 -8.61
C GLU A 12 1.85 -4.33 -7.80
N PHE A 13 1.83 -4.13 -6.48
CA PHE A 13 3.03 -4.07 -5.64
C PHE A 13 3.96 -5.26 -5.84
N HIS A 14 3.45 -6.49 -5.75
CA HIS A 14 4.28 -7.69 -5.96
C HIS A 14 4.83 -7.82 -7.39
N ARG A 15 4.13 -7.29 -8.39
CA ARG A 15 4.65 -7.23 -9.76
C ARG A 15 5.85 -6.30 -9.82
N TRP A 16 5.77 -5.13 -9.17
CA TRP A 16 6.88 -4.20 -9.09
C TRP A 16 8.05 -4.77 -8.27
N GLN A 17 7.80 -5.48 -7.17
CA GLN A 17 8.87 -6.17 -6.43
C GLN A 17 9.66 -7.14 -7.29
N ARG A 18 8.97 -7.92 -8.14
CA ARG A 18 9.60 -8.85 -9.08
C ARG A 18 10.44 -8.13 -10.14
N ILE A 19 9.93 -7.06 -10.74
CA ILE A 19 10.66 -6.27 -11.75
C ILE A 19 11.88 -5.56 -11.12
N ALA A 20 11.74 -5.07 -9.89
CA ALA A 20 12.80 -4.39 -9.15
C ALA A 20 13.87 -5.34 -8.59
N ASN A 21 13.59 -6.65 -8.55
CA ASN A 21 14.30 -7.63 -7.74
C ASN A 21 14.45 -7.17 -6.27
N SER A 22 13.36 -6.64 -5.69
CA SER A 22 13.31 -6.09 -4.32
C SER A 22 12.17 -6.75 -3.54
N LEU A 23 12.42 -7.98 -3.08
CA LEU A 23 11.42 -8.82 -2.43
C LEU A 23 11.26 -8.52 -0.93
N ASN A 24 12.30 -7.99 -0.29
CA ASN A 24 12.28 -7.71 1.14
C ASN A 24 11.35 -6.54 1.45
N LEU A 25 10.55 -6.71 2.50
CA LEU A 25 9.62 -5.70 3.01
C LEU A 25 9.93 -5.48 4.50
N THR A 26 10.48 -4.32 4.83
CA THR A 26 10.85 -3.93 6.20
C THR A 26 10.09 -2.67 6.59
N TYR A 27 9.56 -2.64 7.80
CA TYR A 27 8.85 -1.51 8.40
C TYR A 27 9.03 -1.52 9.91
N ASN A 28 8.86 -0.35 10.54
CA ASN A 28 8.97 -0.21 11.99
C ASN A 28 7.68 -0.64 12.73
N GLU A 29 7.69 -0.56 14.05
CA GLU A 29 6.54 -0.90 14.92
C GLU A 29 5.27 -0.08 14.61
N CYS A 30 5.43 1.11 14.05
CA CYS A 30 4.35 1.99 13.62
C CYS A 30 3.85 1.71 12.18
N TYR A 31 4.30 0.59 11.59
CA TYR A 31 3.99 0.18 10.22
C TYR A 31 4.38 1.23 9.18
N GLN A 32 5.52 1.90 9.40
CA GLN A 32 6.11 2.84 8.46
C GLN A 32 7.35 2.25 7.80
N PHE A 33 7.49 2.55 6.51
CA PHE A 33 8.65 2.19 5.71
C PHE A 33 9.75 3.22 5.88
N ASP A 34 10.98 2.75 6.06
CA ASP A 34 12.16 3.59 5.99
C ASP A 34 12.55 3.78 4.51
N ILE A 35 12.12 4.90 3.93
CA ILE A 35 12.35 5.24 2.52
C ILE A 35 12.65 6.72 2.37
N GLU A 36 13.58 7.04 1.47
CA GLU A 36 13.71 8.39 0.93
C GLU A 36 12.79 8.54 -0.28
N TYR A 37 11.67 9.25 -0.09
CA TYR A 37 10.72 9.45 -1.18
C TYR A 37 11.07 10.71 -1.99
N TYR A 38 11.39 10.50 -3.26
CA TYR A 38 11.52 11.58 -4.24
C TYR A 38 10.32 11.54 -5.19
N SER A 39 9.60 12.65 -5.27
CA SER A 39 8.46 12.82 -6.17
C SER A 39 8.93 12.82 -7.63
N PHE A 40 8.87 11.66 -8.28
CA PHE A 40 9.14 11.55 -9.71
C PHE A 40 7.82 11.54 -10.50
N ARG A 41 7.53 12.65 -11.19
CA ARG A 41 6.47 12.68 -12.21
C ARG A 41 7.03 12.25 -13.55
N ARG A 42 6.99 10.94 -13.82
CA ARG A 42 7.29 10.43 -15.17
C ARG A 42 6.10 10.62 -16.11
N LYS A 43 6.38 11.09 -17.33
CA LYS A 43 5.40 11.21 -18.41
C LYS A 43 5.01 9.85 -19.01
N HIS A 44 5.92 8.87 -18.96
CA HIS A 44 5.71 7.51 -19.47
C HIS A 44 6.21 6.45 -18.48
N LEU A 45 5.43 5.38 -18.31
CA LEU A 45 5.80 4.21 -17.53
C LEU A 45 6.50 3.20 -18.43
N GLU A 46 7.83 3.28 -18.50
CA GLU A 46 8.64 2.25 -19.12
C GLU A 46 8.82 1.08 -18.14
N ILE A 47 8.73 -0.16 -18.63
CA ILE A 47 9.01 -1.34 -17.79
C ILE A 47 10.53 -1.44 -17.59
N SER A 48 11.03 -0.71 -16.61
CA SER A 48 12.43 -0.72 -16.17
C SER A 48 12.53 -0.98 -14.67
N ARG A 49 13.69 -1.48 -14.23
CA ARG A 49 13.98 -1.67 -12.79
C ARG A 49 13.80 -0.36 -12.01
N LYS A 50 14.27 0.76 -12.57
CA LYS A 50 14.08 2.11 -12.01
C LYS A 50 12.60 2.48 -11.89
N CYS A 51 11.77 2.13 -12.88
CA CYS A 51 10.31 2.30 -12.79
C CYS A 51 9.69 1.50 -11.66
N ALA A 52 10.08 0.24 -11.54
CA ALA A 52 9.57 -0.58 -10.48
C ALA A 52 9.93 -0.04 -9.08
N LEU A 53 11.16 0.42 -8.87
CA LEU A 53 11.57 1.03 -7.60
C LEU A 53 10.76 2.29 -7.26
N GLU A 54 10.63 3.23 -8.20
CA GLU A 54 9.84 4.44 -7.97
C GLU A 54 8.33 4.16 -7.74
N GLU A 55 7.78 3.08 -8.32
CA GLU A 55 6.42 2.63 -8.01
C GLU A 55 6.31 2.03 -6.62
N LEU A 56 7.28 1.22 -6.20
CA LEU A 56 7.33 0.66 -4.84
C LEU A 56 7.42 1.78 -3.80
N ASP A 57 8.30 2.75 -4.00
CA ASP A 57 8.50 3.86 -3.07
C ASP A 57 7.29 4.80 -3.05
N ALA A 58 6.61 5.02 -4.18
CA ALA A 58 5.35 5.77 -4.20
C ALA A 58 4.23 5.07 -3.41
N ILE A 59 4.13 3.74 -3.49
CA ILE A 59 3.15 2.97 -2.70
C ILE A 59 3.49 3.05 -1.21
N LYS A 60 4.75 2.79 -0.85
CA LYS A 60 5.24 2.85 0.54
C LYS A 60 5.04 4.26 1.14
N HIS A 61 5.38 5.30 0.39
CA HIS A 61 5.19 6.69 0.80
C HIS A 61 3.72 6.99 1.07
N ALA A 62 2.82 6.61 0.16
CA ALA A 62 1.39 6.80 0.36
C ALA A 62 0.84 6.07 1.60
N ILE A 63 1.39 4.89 1.93
CA ILE A 63 1.05 4.18 3.18
C ILE A 63 1.59 4.92 4.41
N ASN A 64 2.82 5.46 4.37
CA ASN A 64 3.38 6.22 5.47
C ASN A 64 2.54 7.47 5.83
N GLN A 65 1.89 8.09 4.84
CA GLN A 65 1.03 9.26 5.01
C GLN A 65 -0.35 8.95 5.62
N LEU A 66 -0.74 7.68 5.72
CA LEU A 66 -2.03 7.32 6.33
C LEU A 66 -2.07 7.76 7.79
N SER A 67 -3.24 8.29 8.19
CA SER A 67 -3.40 8.97 9.48
C SER A 67 -3.32 8.03 10.69
N LYS A 68 -3.66 6.75 10.51
CA LYS A 68 -3.76 5.76 11.58
C LYS A 68 -2.85 4.56 11.36
N ILE A 69 -2.30 4.05 12.46
CA ILE A 69 -1.45 2.85 12.46
C ILE A 69 -2.26 1.64 11.93
N GLU A 70 -3.53 1.52 12.30
CA GLU A 70 -4.39 0.43 11.86
C GLU A 70 -4.64 0.46 10.35
N TYR A 71 -4.66 1.64 9.73
CA TYR A 71 -4.78 1.77 8.28
C TYR A 71 -3.54 1.21 7.59
N ARG A 72 -2.35 1.57 8.06
CA ARG A 72 -1.08 1.04 7.55
C ARG A 72 -1.00 -0.47 7.72
N LYS A 73 -1.24 -0.95 8.93
CA LYS A 73 -1.26 -2.40 9.26
C LYS A 73 -2.18 -3.16 8.32
N ILE A 74 -3.44 -2.73 8.17
CA ILE A 74 -4.41 -3.43 7.31
C ILE A 74 -3.94 -3.46 5.86
N LEU A 75 -3.45 -2.34 5.30
CA LEU A 75 -3.03 -2.32 3.90
C LEU A 75 -1.77 -3.17 3.66
N ILE A 76 -0.82 -3.15 4.59
CA ILE A 76 0.41 -3.94 4.50
C ILE A 76 0.09 -5.44 4.52
N GLU A 77 -0.64 -5.89 5.54
CA GLU A 77 -1.02 -7.30 5.70
C GLU A 77 -1.91 -7.81 4.54
N CYS A 78 -2.79 -6.95 4.00
CA CYS A 78 -3.71 -7.36 2.93
C CYS A 78 -3.08 -7.38 1.54
N TYR A 79 -2.07 -6.54 1.27
CA TYR A 79 -1.64 -6.26 -0.11
C TYR A 79 -0.13 -6.28 -0.35
N LEU A 80 0.70 -6.05 0.67
CA LEU A 80 2.15 -5.95 0.51
C LEU A 80 2.88 -7.21 1.01
N ILE A 81 2.29 -7.95 1.96
CA ILE A 81 2.81 -9.25 2.38
C ILE A 81 2.40 -10.30 1.34
N GLY A 82 3.40 -11.01 0.80
CA GLY A 82 3.21 -11.97 -0.30
C GLY A 82 2.49 -13.25 0.12
N GLU A 83 2.58 -13.63 1.39
CA GLU A 83 1.77 -14.70 1.96
C GLU A 83 0.36 -14.18 2.18
N LYS A 84 -0.61 -14.78 1.47
CA LYS A 84 -2.03 -14.50 1.70
C LYS A 84 -2.42 -15.04 3.06
N LYS A 85 -2.18 -14.26 4.13
CA LYS A 85 -2.80 -14.52 5.41
C LYS A 85 -4.32 -14.58 5.22
N PRO A 86 -5.00 -15.62 5.74
CA PRO A 86 -6.44 -15.66 5.76
C PRO A 86 -7.00 -14.37 6.35
N GLN A 87 -8.04 -13.83 5.73
CA GLN A 87 -8.67 -12.60 6.23
C GLN A 87 -9.15 -12.76 7.69
N GLN A 88 -9.56 -13.98 8.07
CA GLN A 88 -9.98 -14.30 9.43
C GLN A 88 -8.82 -14.11 10.42
N ASP A 89 -7.61 -14.48 10.04
CA ASP A 89 -6.41 -14.37 10.88
C ASP A 89 -6.03 -12.90 11.07
N ILE A 90 -6.10 -12.08 10.01
CA ILE A 90 -5.87 -10.63 10.12
C ILE A 90 -6.89 -9.99 11.08
N ILE A 91 -8.15 -10.40 11.02
CA ILE A 91 -9.22 -9.89 11.92
C ILE A 91 -8.96 -10.35 13.36
N ALA A 92 -8.55 -11.60 13.54
CA ALA A 92 -8.22 -12.17 14.85
C ALA A 92 -7.00 -11.48 15.48
N GLU A 93 -5.92 -11.24 14.71
CA GLU A 93 -4.73 -10.49 15.14
C GLU A 93 -5.04 -9.06 15.55
N LEU A 94 -6.05 -8.44 14.92
CA LEU A 94 -6.51 -7.10 15.29
C LEU A 94 -7.38 -7.12 16.56
N ASN A 95 -7.89 -8.28 16.97
CA ASN A 95 -8.79 -8.47 18.11
C ASN A 95 -10.01 -7.50 18.07
N ARG A 96 -10.59 -7.31 16.88
CA ARG A 96 -11.73 -6.40 16.63
C ARG A 96 -12.86 -7.10 15.88
N SER A 97 -14.02 -6.45 15.82
CA SER A 97 -15.17 -6.95 15.08
C SER A 97 -14.95 -6.93 13.57
N LYS A 98 -15.59 -7.87 12.86
CA LYS A 98 -15.57 -7.93 11.38
C LYS A 98 -16.06 -6.63 10.74
N SER A 99 -17.13 -6.04 11.28
CA SER A 99 -17.69 -4.76 10.80
C SER A 99 -16.66 -3.64 10.88
N TRP A 100 -15.99 -3.52 12.04
CA TRP A 100 -14.93 -2.54 12.22
C TRP A 100 -13.79 -2.73 11.22
N TYR A 101 -13.37 -3.98 10.97
CA TYR A 101 -12.32 -4.28 9.98
C TYR A 101 -12.68 -3.77 8.58
N TYR A 102 -13.89 -4.07 8.09
CA TYR A 102 -14.29 -3.68 6.73
C TYR A 102 -14.40 -2.16 6.57
N GLU A 103 -14.96 -1.48 7.57
CA GLU A 103 -15.06 -0.01 7.54
C GLU A 103 -13.67 0.64 7.65
N THR A 104 -12.80 0.11 8.50
CA THR A 104 -11.42 0.59 8.67
C THR A 104 -10.61 0.38 7.39
N LYS A 105 -10.70 -0.80 6.76
CA LYS A 105 -10.08 -1.09 5.46
C LYS A 105 -10.60 -0.14 4.37
N ARG A 106 -11.91 0.10 4.33
CA ARG A 106 -12.53 1.02 3.37
C ARG A 106 -11.97 2.44 3.53
N ARG A 107 -11.88 2.95 4.76
CA ARG A 107 -11.29 4.27 5.04
C ARG A 107 -9.81 4.35 4.69
N ALA A 108 -9.03 3.32 5.03
CA ALA A 108 -7.62 3.23 4.67
C ALA A 108 -7.40 3.31 3.14
N LEU A 109 -8.25 2.61 2.36
CA LEU A 109 -8.19 2.68 0.89
C LEU A 109 -8.56 4.05 0.36
N LEU A 110 -9.48 4.78 1.00
CA LEU A 110 -9.83 6.14 0.59
C LEU A 110 -8.69 7.12 0.88
N GLU A 111 -8.08 7.07 2.07
CA GLU A 111 -6.91 7.90 2.37
C GLU A 111 -5.72 7.58 1.46
N PHE A 112 -5.50 6.31 1.13
CA PHE A 112 -4.45 5.93 0.18
C PHE A 112 -4.66 6.58 -1.20
N VAL A 113 -5.91 6.69 -1.67
CA VAL A 113 -6.23 7.39 -2.93
C VAL A 113 -5.82 8.86 -2.86
N GLU A 114 -5.97 9.51 -1.70
CA GLU A 114 -5.59 10.91 -1.51
C GLU A 114 -4.07 11.12 -1.58
N PHE A 115 -3.29 10.21 -0.99
CA PHE A 115 -1.84 10.37 -0.86
C PHE A 115 -1.03 9.75 -1.99
N TYR A 116 -1.55 8.75 -2.70
CA TYR A 116 -0.80 8.14 -3.79
C TYR A 116 -0.60 9.15 -4.94
N ARG A 117 0.66 9.59 -5.11
CA ARG A 117 1.12 10.52 -6.15
C ARG A 117 0.19 11.72 -6.31
N ASP A 118 0.00 12.49 -5.24
CA ASP A 118 -0.83 13.70 -5.22
C ASP A 118 -2.28 13.46 -5.68
N GLY A 119 -2.85 12.29 -5.37
CA GLY A 119 -4.25 12.00 -5.64
C GLY A 119 -4.57 11.54 -7.07
N VAL A 120 -3.59 11.04 -7.83
CA VAL A 120 -3.80 10.60 -9.23
C VAL A 120 -4.88 9.52 -9.36
N LEU A 121 -5.14 8.75 -8.30
CA LEU A 121 -6.16 7.69 -8.29
C LEU A 121 -7.59 8.20 -8.02
N LYS A 122 -7.81 9.51 -7.83
CA LYS A 122 -9.16 10.07 -7.60
C LYS A 122 -10.05 10.02 -8.84
N LYS A 123 -9.44 10.00 -10.03
CA LYS A 123 -10.10 10.07 -11.35
C LYS A 123 -10.91 8.82 -11.70
#